data_AF-A0A5S3T5H8-F1
#
_entry.id   AF-A0A5S3T5H8-F1
#
_cell.length_a   1.000
_cell.length_b   1.000
_cell.length_c   1.000
_cell.angle_alpha   90.00
_cell.angle_beta   90.00
_cell.angle_gamma   90.00
#
_symmetry.space_group_name_H-M   'P 1'
#
loop_
_entity.id
_entity.type
_entity.pdbx_description
1 polymer ?
#
loop_
_entity_poly.entity_id
_entity_poly.type
_entity_poly.pdbx_seq_one_letter_code
_entity_poly.pdbx_strand_id
1 'polypeptide(L)'
;QALLDEAALAACLAYVDLNPVRAKVADLPEDSDYTSIKSRINAAQNNKQPKSLMRFADKPRKHMPKGLPFELETYLKLVDCTGRSIRENKPGKISENSLPILERLNICTENWLTLTTSFTRSFKNTAGKEQAITTYSNRMKRKRRSSITNSQALFC
;
A
#
# COMPACT_ATOMS: atom_id res chain seq x y z
N GLN A 1 -25.18 8.07 5.63
CA GLN A 1 -24.88 7.55 6.98
C GLN A 1 -23.76 8.41 7.55
N ALA A 2 -23.88 8.89 8.80
CA ALA A 2 -22.79 9.62 9.44
C ALA A 2 -21.79 8.62 10.05
N LEU A 3 -20.50 8.80 9.80
CA LEU A 3 -19.41 8.00 10.38
C LEU A 3 -18.85 8.79 11.56
N LEU A 4 -19.04 8.27 12.77
CA LEU A 4 -18.83 9.04 14.01
C LEU A 4 -17.44 8.82 14.63
N ASP A 5 -16.70 7.81 14.16
CA ASP A 5 -15.36 7.48 14.65
C ASP A 5 -14.49 6.81 13.56
N GLU A 6 -13.21 6.60 13.88
CA GLU A 6 -12.22 6.02 12.97
C GLU A 6 -12.50 4.55 12.65
N ALA A 7 -13.08 3.80 13.60
CA ALA A 7 -13.41 2.40 13.43
C ALA A 7 -14.57 2.23 12.43
N ALA A 8 -15.61 3.04 12.55
CA ALA A 8 -16.73 3.11 11.62
C ALA A 8 -16.26 3.53 10.23
N LEU A 9 -15.33 4.49 10.14
CA LEU A 9 -14.72 4.90 8.88
C LEU A 9 -13.92 3.76 8.23
N ALA A 10 -13.04 3.10 8.98
CA ALA A 10 -12.25 1.97 8.49
C ALA A 10 -13.13 0.79 8.06
N ALA A 11 -14.17 0.48 8.84
CA ALA A 11 -15.13 -0.56 8.52
C ALA A 11 -15.93 -0.23 7.25
N CYS A 12 -16.36 1.03 7.08
CA CYS A 12 -17.06 1.48 5.88
C CYS A 12 -16.18 1.37 4.63
N LEU A 13 -14.93 1.82 4.72
CA LEU A 13 -13.96 1.70 3.64
C LEU A 13 -13.73 0.22 3.28
N ALA A 14 -13.46 -0.63 4.27
CA ALA A 14 -13.21 -2.06 4.06
C ALA A 14 -14.42 -2.78 3.47
N TYR A 15 -15.63 -2.43 3.92
CA TYR A 15 -16.88 -2.98 3.38
C TYR A 15 -17.01 -2.69 1.88
N VAL A 16 -16.77 -1.44 1.48
CA VAL A 16 -16.84 -1.01 0.08
C VAL A 16 -15.74 -1.65 -0.75
N ASP A 17 -14.50 -1.66 -0.25
CA ASP A 17 -13.35 -2.21 -0.96
C ASP A 17 -13.41 -3.75 -1.09
N LEU A 18 -14.13 -4.45 -0.21
CA LEU A 18 -14.40 -5.89 -0.33
C LEU A 18 -15.68 -6.21 -1.11
N ASN A 19 -16.46 -5.22 -1.57
CA ASN A 19 -17.68 -5.48 -2.35
C ASN A 19 -17.45 -6.34 -3.60
N PRO A 20 -16.43 -6.09 -4.44
CA PRO A 20 -16.20 -6.91 -5.63
C PRO A 20 -15.84 -8.35 -5.29
N VAL A 21 -15.06 -8.55 -4.23
CA VAL A 21 -14.71 -9.88 -3.71
C VAL A 21 -15.96 -10.60 -3.20
N ARG A 22 -16.80 -9.90 -2.44
CA ARG A 22 -18.11 -10.41 -1.98
C ARG A 22 -19.10 -10.67 -3.11
N ALA A 23 -19.05 -9.91 -4.19
CA ALA A 23 -19.89 -10.08 -5.36
C ALA A 23 -19.36 -11.16 -6.32
N LYS A 24 -18.21 -11.79 -6.01
CA LYS A 24 -17.49 -12.74 -6.88
C LYS A 24 -17.09 -12.15 -8.23
N VAL A 25 -16.89 -10.83 -8.27
CA VAL A 25 -16.36 -10.11 -9.45
C VAL A 25 -14.83 -10.16 -9.46
N ALA A 26 -14.20 -10.36 -8.29
CA ALA A 26 -12.77 -10.56 -8.14
C ALA A 26 -12.51 -11.57 -7.02
N ASP A 27 -11.38 -12.28 -7.06
CA ASP A 27 -10.99 -13.20 -5.98
C ASP A 27 -10.21 -12.48 -4.87
N LEU A 28 -9.48 -11.42 -5.23
CA LEU A 28 -8.68 -10.60 -4.31
C LEU A 28 -9.00 -9.10 -4.45
N PRO A 29 -8.77 -8.30 -3.38
CA PRO A 29 -8.98 -6.85 -3.44
C PRO A 29 -8.13 -6.16 -4.52
N GLU A 30 -6.92 -6.63 -4.76
CA GLU A 30 -6.04 -6.13 -5.81
C GLU A 30 -6.50 -6.49 -7.24
N ASP A 31 -7.37 -7.48 -7.42
CA ASP A 31 -7.91 -7.86 -8.72
C ASP A 31 -9.22 -7.11 -9.03
N SER A 32 -9.69 -6.33 -8.08
CA SER A 32 -10.96 -5.60 -8.18
C SER A 32 -10.84 -4.34 -9.03
N ASP A 33 -11.25 -4.43 -10.30
CA ASP A 33 -11.23 -3.31 -11.22
C ASP A 33 -12.08 -2.11 -10.75
N TYR A 34 -11.60 -0.90 -11.06
CA TYR A 34 -12.28 0.38 -10.81
C TYR A 34 -12.67 0.67 -9.35
N THR A 35 -11.96 0.09 -8.38
CA THR A 35 -12.20 0.34 -6.94
C THR A 35 -11.23 1.35 -6.31
N SER A 36 -11.64 1.90 -5.16
CA SER A 36 -10.77 2.73 -4.33
C SER A 36 -9.53 1.98 -3.85
N ILE A 37 -9.67 0.71 -3.43
CA ILE A 37 -8.53 -0.12 -3.04
C ILE A 37 -7.55 -0.33 -4.18
N LYS A 38 -8.01 -0.68 -5.39
CA LYS A 38 -7.13 -0.80 -6.57
C LYS A 38 -6.38 0.50 -6.86
N SER A 39 -7.07 1.63 -6.81
CA SER A 39 -6.46 2.95 -7.01
C SER A 39 -5.39 3.27 -5.95
N ARG A 40 -5.66 2.91 -4.69
CA ARG A 40 -4.71 3.07 -3.58
C ARG A 40 -3.49 2.16 -3.74
N ILE A 41 -3.70 0.90 -4.12
CA ILE A 41 -2.66 -0.10 -4.38
C ILE A 41 -1.73 0.34 -5.52
N ASN A 42 -2.29 0.72 -6.67
CA ASN A 42 -1.51 1.16 -7.83
C ASN A 42 -0.65 2.39 -7.51
N ALA A 43 -1.18 3.32 -6.71
CA ALA A 43 -0.41 4.47 -6.25
C ALA A 43 0.71 4.05 -5.27
N ALA A 44 0.41 3.13 -4.35
CA ALA A 44 1.35 2.64 -3.34
C ALA A 44 2.55 1.91 -3.96
N GLN A 45 2.35 1.12 -5.03
CA GLN A 45 3.43 0.50 -5.80
C GLN A 45 4.43 1.52 -6.36
N ASN A 46 4.00 2.77 -6.55
CA ASN A 46 4.83 3.88 -6.98
C ASN A 46 5.28 4.79 -5.82
N ASN A 47 5.15 4.33 -4.57
CA ASN A 47 5.41 5.09 -3.34
C ASN A 47 4.63 6.41 -3.27
N LYS A 48 3.39 6.41 -3.77
CA LYS A 48 2.51 7.58 -3.87
C LYS A 48 1.14 7.28 -3.27
N GLN A 49 0.37 8.34 -3.07
CA GLN A 49 -1.06 8.25 -2.79
C GLN A 49 -1.89 8.80 -3.96
N PRO A 50 -3.07 8.23 -4.22
CA PRO A 50 -3.94 8.67 -5.31
C PRO A 50 -4.39 10.13 -5.10
N LYS A 51 -4.44 10.90 -6.19
CA LYS A 51 -4.84 12.33 -6.13
C LYS A 51 -6.35 12.52 -6.03
N SER A 52 -7.13 11.58 -6.56
CA SER A 52 -8.60 11.63 -6.62
C SER A 52 -9.27 11.12 -5.34
N LEU A 53 -8.53 10.51 -4.42
CA LEU A 53 -9.06 9.97 -3.16
C LEU A 53 -8.47 10.71 -1.98
N MET A 54 -9.19 10.70 -0.85
CA MET A 54 -8.67 11.21 0.41
C MET A 54 -7.40 10.43 0.79
N ARG A 55 -6.35 11.19 1.11
CA ARG A 55 -5.05 10.63 1.51
C ARG A 55 -5.12 10.06 2.91
N PHE A 56 -4.35 9.01 3.18
CA PHE A 56 -4.02 8.55 4.52
C PHE A 56 -3.02 9.53 5.14
N ALA A 57 -3.35 10.04 6.32
CA ALA A 57 -2.60 11.04 7.07
C ALA A 57 -1.67 10.42 8.14
N ASP A 58 -1.57 9.09 8.16
CA ASP A 58 -0.82 8.29 9.13
C ASP A 58 -1.31 8.53 10.58
N LYS A 59 -0.41 8.35 11.56
CA LYS A 59 -0.73 8.46 12.99
C LYS A 59 -1.19 9.86 13.39
N PRO A 60 -2.17 9.98 14.31
CA PRO A 60 -2.58 11.24 14.90
C PRO A 60 -1.41 12.04 15.47
N ARG A 61 -1.33 13.31 15.08
CA ARG A 61 -0.32 14.28 15.55
C ARG A 61 -1.02 15.59 15.92
N LYS A 62 -0.38 16.40 16.80
CA LYS A 62 -0.89 17.72 17.26
C LYS A 62 -1.40 18.61 16.12
N HIS A 63 -0.77 18.54 14.95
CA HIS A 63 -1.26 19.15 13.72
C HIS A 63 -1.51 18.06 12.69
N MET A 64 -2.77 17.63 12.58
CA MET A 64 -3.17 16.60 11.64
C MET A 64 -3.36 17.19 10.25
N PRO A 65 -2.64 16.71 9.21
CA PRO A 65 -2.96 17.08 7.84
C PRO A 65 -4.34 16.51 7.47
N LYS A 66 -5.08 17.19 6.58
CA LYS A 66 -6.37 16.68 6.10
C LYS A 66 -6.19 15.30 5.46
N GLY A 67 -6.85 14.28 6.01
CA GLY A 67 -6.79 12.91 5.50
C GLY A 67 -7.43 11.88 6.43
N LEU A 68 -7.36 10.61 6.03
CA LEU A 68 -7.79 9.46 6.82
C LEU A 68 -6.82 9.24 7.99
N PRO A 69 -7.29 9.05 9.22
CA PRO A 69 -6.47 9.05 10.44
C PRO A 69 -5.77 7.71 10.71
N PHE A 70 -5.28 7.04 9.68
CA PHE A 70 -4.54 5.79 9.79
C PHE A 70 -3.55 5.66 8.64
N GLU A 71 -2.60 4.73 8.79
CA GLU A 71 -1.63 4.40 7.74
C GLU A 71 -2.26 3.52 6.67
N LEU A 72 -1.89 3.71 5.40
CA LEU A 72 -2.37 2.87 4.30
C LEU A 72 -2.02 1.40 4.52
N GLU A 73 -0.83 1.11 5.04
CA GLU A 73 -0.38 -0.25 5.30
C GLU A 73 -1.28 -0.96 6.33
N THR A 74 -1.57 -0.29 7.45
CA THR A 74 -2.49 -0.80 8.48
C THR A 74 -3.87 -1.06 7.89
N TYR A 75 -4.35 -0.16 7.03
CA TYR A 75 -5.62 -0.33 6.36
C TYR A 75 -5.63 -1.54 5.40
N LEU A 76 -4.59 -1.73 4.59
CA LEU A 76 -4.49 -2.89 3.69
C LEU A 76 -4.49 -4.20 4.47
N LYS A 77 -3.70 -4.28 5.56
CA LYS A 77 -3.71 -5.43 6.48
C LYS A 77 -5.09 -5.70 7.05
N LEU A 78 -5.79 -4.65 7.50
CA LEU A 78 -7.15 -4.77 8.01
C LEU A 78 -8.11 -5.35 6.95
N VAL A 79 -8.04 -4.88 5.71
CA VAL A 79 -8.87 -5.39 4.61
C VAL A 79 -8.57 -6.87 4.33
N ASP A 80 -7.31 -7.26 4.27
CA ASP A 80 -6.91 -8.66 4.02
C ASP A 80 -7.37 -9.58 5.16
N CYS A 81 -7.13 -9.20 6.42
CA CYS A 81 -7.61 -9.95 7.57
C CYS A 81 -9.13 -10.07 7.58
N THR A 82 -9.85 -9.01 7.22
CA THR A 82 -11.32 -8.99 7.16
C THR A 82 -11.81 -9.93 6.06
N GLY A 83 -11.20 -9.90 4.87
CA GLY A 83 -11.55 -10.77 3.75
C GLY A 83 -11.29 -12.26 4.04
N ARG A 84 -10.20 -12.59 4.73
CA ARG A 84 -9.90 -13.97 5.18
C ARG A 84 -10.86 -14.46 6.26
N SER A 85 -11.31 -13.56 7.12
CA SER A 85 -12.22 -13.89 8.24
C SER A 85 -13.68 -14.11 7.81
N ILE A 86 -14.01 -13.90 6.52
CA ILE A 86 -15.32 -14.26 5.97
C ILE A 86 -15.44 -15.79 5.96
N ARG A 87 -16.55 -16.30 6.50
CA ARG A 87 -16.80 -17.76 6.63
C ARG A 87 -16.74 -18.47 5.27
N GLU A 88 -16.29 -19.72 5.26
CA GLU A 88 -16.13 -20.56 4.04
C GLU A 88 -17.34 -20.58 3.12
N ASN A 89 -18.54 -20.67 3.70
CA ASN A 89 -19.78 -20.76 2.95
C ASN A 89 -20.35 -19.39 2.52
N LYS A 90 -19.61 -18.30 2.75
CA LYS A 90 -20.02 -16.95 2.34
C LYS A 90 -19.16 -16.46 1.17
N PRO A 91 -19.79 -15.81 0.18
CA PRO A 91 -19.05 -15.21 -0.91
C PRO A 91 -18.15 -14.08 -0.38
N GLY A 92 -16.95 -14.00 -0.94
CA GLY A 92 -15.93 -13.03 -0.54
C GLY A 92 -14.88 -13.51 0.46
N LYS A 93 -14.84 -14.82 0.79
CA LYS A 93 -13.72 -15.39 1.54
C LYS A 93 -12.44 -15.32 0.71
N ILE A 94 -11.43 -14.64 1.22
CA ILE A 94 -10.06 -14.73 0.71
C ILE A 94 -9.44 -16.04 1.23
N SER A 95 -8.80 -16.81 0.35
CA SER A 95 -8.16 -18.07 0.70
C SER A 95 -7.10 -17.89 1.79
N GLU A 96 -7.08 -18.77 2.80
CA GLU A 96 -6.06 -18.75 3.85
C GLU A 96 -4.65 -19.06 3.30
N ASN A 97 -4.60 -19.80 2.18
CA ASN A 97 -3.35 -20.13 1.48
C ASN A 97 -2.78 -18.95 0.68
N SER A 98 -3.52 -17.84 0.55
CA SER A 98 -3.00 -16.64 -0.11
C SER A 98 -1.94 -15.96 0.75
N LEU A 99 -0.88 -15.45 0.13
CA LEU A 99 0.12 -14.64 0.83
C LEU A 99 -0.53 -13.37 1.42
N PRO A 100 0.00 -12.80 2.52
CA PRO A 100 -0.45 -11.52 3.06
C PRO A 100 -0.48 -10.43 1.97
N ILE A 101 -1.46 -9.54 2.01
CA ILE A 101 -1.66 -8.54 0.94
C ILE A 101 -0.41 -7.69 0.66
N LEU A 102 0.41 -7.37 1.66
CA LEU A 102 1.63 -6.60 1.42
C LEU A 102 2.67 -7.39 0.62
N GLU A 103 2.78 -8.69 0.85
CA GLU A 103 3.65 -9.59 0.08
C GLU A 103 3.13 -9.76 -1.34
N ARG A 104 1.82 -9.97 -1.52
CA ARG A 104 1.19 -10.05 -2.86
C ARG A 104 1.42 -8.78 -3.68
N LEU A 105 1.41 -7.62 -3.01
CA LEU A 105 1.63 -6.32 -3.63
C LEU A 105 3.12 -5.95 -3.79
N ASN A 106 4.03 -6.79 -3.33
CA ASN A 106 5.47 -6.53 -3.25
C ASN A 106 5.77 -5.19 -2.54
N ILE A 107 5.00 -4.89 -1.49
CA ILE A 107 5.18 -3.73 -0.61
C ILE A 107 6.03 -4.22 0.57
N CYS A 108 7.29 -3.81 0.57
CA CYS A 108 8.36 -4.34 1.43
C CYS A 108 8.18 -3.84 2.89
N THR A 109 7.46 -4.59 3.72
CA THR A 109 7.10 -4.22 5.11
C THR A 109 8.32 -4.03 6.03
N GLU A 110 9.37 -4.84 5.87
CA GLU A 110 10.54 -4.88 6.76
C GLU A 110 11.52 -3.73 6.52
N ASN A 111 11.56 -3.20 5.29
CA ASN A 111 12.47 -2.12 4.93
C ASN A 111 11.79 -0.74 4.97
N TRP A 112 10.46 -0.67 5.01
CA TRP A 112 9.69 0.58 4.98
C TRP A 112 10.01 1.53 6.15
N LEU A 113 10.15 1.01 7.38
CA LEU A 113 10.53 1.82 8.53
C LEU A 113 11.94 2.41 8.38
N THR A 114 12.89 1.61 7.87
CA THR A 114 14.26 2.05 7.56
C THR A 114 14.29 3.09 6.44
N LEU A 115 13.47 2.88 5.40
CA LEU A 115 13.28 3.82 4.30
C LEU A 115 12.70 5.15 4.80
N THR A 116 11.73 5.15 5.70
CA THR A 116 11.03 6.38 6.13
C THR A 116 11.72 7.15 7.26
N THR A 117 12.49 6.48 8.11
CA THR A 117 13.17 7.11 9.27
C THR A 117 14.64 7.43 9.04
N SER A 118 15.30 6.74 8.10
CA SER A 118 16.73 6.92 7.79
C SER A 118 16.99 7.24 6.31
N PHE A 119 16.00 7.78 5.59
CA PHE A 119 16.05 7.97 4.13
C PHE A 119 17.30 8.72 3.65
N THR A 120 17.61 9.87 4.25
CA THR A 120 18.75 10.72 3.87
C THR A 120 20.11 10.12 4.24
N ARG A 121 20.12 9.19 5.20
CA ARG A 121 21.30 8.40 5.56
C ARG A 121 21.51 7.24 4.58
N SER A 122 20.43 6.61 4.13
CA SER A 122 20.44 5.45 3.22
C SER A 122 20.58 5.84 1.75
N PHE A 123 20.08 7.02 1.34
CA PHE A 123 20.11 7.51 -0.03
C PHE A 123 20.63 8.95 -0.09
N LYS A 124 21.77 9.14 -0.77
CA LYS A 124 22.38 10.46 -0.91
C LYS A 124 21.82 11.24 -2.11
N ASN A 125 21.60 10.54 -3.24
CA ASN A 125 21.26 11.19 -4.51
C ASN A 125 20.11 10.51 -5.28
N THR A 126 19.95 9.19 -5.14
CA THR A 126 18.98 8.38 -5.91
C THR A 126 18.45 7.26 -5.03
N ALA A 127 17.13 7.07 -5.03
CA ALA A 127 16.43 6.00 -4.30
C ALA A 127 15.37 5.37 -5.21
N GLY A 128 15.17 4.06 -5.09
CA GLY A 128 14.20 3.28 -5.87
C GLY A 128 14.77 1.93 -6.30
N LYS A 129 13.93 1.10 -6.94
CA LYS A 129 14.31 -0.23 -7.44
C LYS A 129 15.50 -0.15 -8.42
N GLU A 130 16.32 -1.19 -8.46
CA GLU A 130 17.54 -1.24 -9.29
C GLU A 130 17.27 -0.88 -10.76
N GLN A 131 16.19 -1.43 -11.33
CA GLN A 131 15.80 -1.18 -12.72
C GLN A 131 15.50 0.29 -12.98
N ALA A 132 14.83 0.98 -12.04
CA ALA A 132 14.51 2.39 -12.14
C ALA A 132 15.76 3.27 -12.01
N ILE A 133 16.68 2.93 -11.09
CA ILE A 133 17.97 3.64 -10.93
C ILE A 133 18.85 3.48 -12.17
N THR A 134 18.87 2.28 -12.74
CA THR A 134 19.64 1.98 -13.96
C THR A 134 19.09 2.77 -15.15
N THR A 135 17.76 2.76 -15.33
CA THR A 135 17.09 3.54 -16.39
C THR A 135 17.35 5.05 -16.24
N TYR A 136 17.25 5.58 -15.02
CA TYR A 136 17.53 6.99 -14.73
C TYR A 136 19.00 7.35 -14.98
N SER A 137 19.95 6.51 -14.57
CA SER A 137 21.39 6.74 -14.76
C SER A 137 21.77 6.76 -16.24
N ASN A 138 21.19 5.84 -17.03
CA ASN A 138 21.39 5.78 -18.48
C ASN A 138 20.84 7.04 -19.17
N ARG A 139 19.63 7.47 -18.79
CA ARG A 139 19.03 8.70 -19.33
C ARG A 139 19.85 9.95 -19.01
N MET A 140 20.45 10.01 -17.82
CA MET A 140 21.27 11.13 -17.38
C MET A 140 22.75 11.01 -17.81
N LYS A 141 23.12 10.00 -18.62
CA LYS A 141 24.49 9.70 -19.05
C LYS A 141 25.50 9.61 -17.89
N ARG A 142 25.05 9.16 -16.71
CA ARG A 142 25.91 9.03 -15.52
C ARG A 142 26.53 7.64 -15.46
N LYS A 143 27.87 7.57 -15.38
CA LYS A 143 28.61 6.29 -15.24
C LYS A 143 28.43 5.62 -13.87
N ARG A 144 28.09 6.39 -12.81
CA ARG A 144 28.00 5.88 -11.42
C ARG A 144 26.54 5.74 -10.98
N ARG A 145 26.16 4.53 -10.55
CA ARG A 145 24.86 4.20 -9.96
C ARG A 145 24.92 4.36 -8.44
N SER A 146 24.56 5.53 -7.91
CA SER A 146 24.62 5.79 -6.47
C SER A 146 23.53 5.04 -5.70
N SER A 147 23.87 4.57 -4.49
CA SER A 147 22.95 3.89 -3.56
C SER A 147 22.33 2.58 -4.07
N ILE A 148 22.93 1.94 -5.09
CA ILE A 148 22.38 0.71 -5.69
C ILE A 148 22.33 -0.46 -4.70
N THR A 149 23.36 -0.64 -3.87
CA THR A 149 23.42 -1.70 -2.85
C THR A 149 22.33 -1.51 -1.79
N ASN A 150 22.12 -0.29 -1.31
CA ASN A 150 21.04 0.02 -0.38
C ASN A 150 19.69 -0.13 -1.07
N SER A 151 19.59 0.19 -2.36
CA SER A 151 18.37 -0.01 -3.12
C SER A 151 18.02 -1.49 -3.32
N GLN A 152 19.00 -2.35 -3.59
CA GLN A 152 18.81 -3.80 -3.68
C GLN A 152 18.44 -4.42 -2.33
N ALA A 153 19.00 -3.90 -1.23
CA ALA A 153 18.71 -4.39 0.11
C ALA A 153 17.37 -3.89 0.66
N LEU A 154 16.96 -2.65 0.33
CA LEU A 154 15.81 -1.98 0.94
C LEU A 154 14.56 -1.94 0.04
N PHE A 155 14.72 -2.03 -1.27
CA PHE A 155 13.60 -2.12 -2.20
C PHE A 155 13.52 -3.55 -2.77
N CYS A 156 12.58 -4.32 -2.21
CA CYS A 156 11.87 -5.33 -2.96
C CYS A 156 11.19 -4.66 -4.19
#